data_AF-A0A4R7VXV8-F1
#
_entry.id   AF-A0A4R7VXV8-F1
#
_cell.length_a   1.000
_cell.length_b   1.000
_cell.length_c   1.000
_cell.angle_alpha   90.00
_cell.angle_beta   90.00
_cell.angle_gamma   90.00
#
_symmetry.space_group_name_H-M   'P 1'
#
loop_
_entity.id
_entity.type
_entity.pdbx_description
1 polymer ?
#
loop_
_entity_poly.entity_id
_entity_poly.type
_entity_poly.pdbx_seq_one_letter_code
_entity_poly.pdbx_strand_id
1 'polypeptide(L)'
;MALEPANFQIQHDVLDAAAGTQVPRQSSALGDTRQALLSRTVDPSAFGDVDFSAQAGQNHQNNIQRGADGLENSKQRLDGIGQNIARTTQETRGLDDRQAKDQREQTAQITEVADKQGQRDKAMSVLDGIIKKNPVSVAAVARRQLQRWTDNTGWSDWARNFQSGNIGDHYEKDAAELLAKPPTDANLRSLADSETKFWQSPEGSTLGGWASADWRYDRLIDGRTWWLNEMPADRANDIRTQLGLH
;
A
#
# COMPACT_ATOMS: atom_id res chain seq x y z
N MET A 1 -20.60 10.00 -6.63
CA MET A 1 -20.99 8.64 -7.07
C MET A 1 -19.82 7.74 -6.70
N ALA A 2 -19.88 7.10 -5.54
CA ALA A 2 -18.79 6.26 -5.05
C ALA A 2 -18.86 4.92 -5.79
N LEU A 3 -17.73 4.51 -6.38
CA LEU A 3 -17.57 3.16 -6.91
C LEU A 3 -17.51 2.21 -5.70
N GLU A 4 -18.59 1.47 -5.44
CA GLU A 4 -18.53 0.37 -4.49
C GLU A 4 -17.54 -0.67 -5.01
N PRO A 5 -16.50 -1.05 -4.24
CA PRO A 5 -15.67 -2.18 -4.60
C PRO A 5 -16.57 -3.42 -4.64
N ALA A 6 -16.55 -4.14 -5.76
CA ALA A 6 -17.29 -5.38 -5.89
C ALA A 6 -16.85 -6.34 -4.78
N ASN A 7 -17.73 -6.53 -3.78
CA ASN A 7 -17.54 -7.46 -2.68
C ASN A 7 -17.51 -8.89 -3.23
N PHE A 8 -16.34 -9.37 -3.61
CA PHE A 8 -16.08 -10.81 -3.77
C PHE A 8 -15.86 -11.41 -2.37
N GLN A 9 -16.85 -11.28 -1.49
CA GLN A 9 -16.87 -12.02 -0.23
C GLN A 9 -17.22 -13.46 -0.57
N ILE A 10 -16.21 -14.28 -0.87
CA ILE A 10 -16.37 -15.73 -0.79
C ILE A 10 -16.85 -16.00 0.65
N GLN A 11 -18.01 -16.64 0.79
CA GLN A 11 -18.54 -17.05 2.09
C GLN A 11 -17.67 -18.18 2.64
N HIS A 12 -16.50 -17.82 3.15
CA HIS A 12 -15.51 -18.72 3.75
C HIS A 12 -16.14 -19.59 4.84
N ASP A 13 -17.14 -19.07 5.56
CA ASP A 13 -17.87 -19.79 6.61
C ASP A 13 -18.63 -21.02 6.08
N VAL A 14 -19.19 -20.93 4.86
CA VAL A 14 -19.93 -22.05 4.24
C VAL A 14 -18.97 -23.12 3.74
N LEU A 15 -17.82 -22.71 3.19
CA LEU A 15 -16.77 -23.62 2.73
C LEU A 15 -16.05 -24.30 3.91
N ASP A 16 -15.82 -23.58 5.00
CA ASP A 16 -15.30 -24.12 6.25
C ASP A 16 -16.29 -25.10 6.90
N ALA A 17 -17.59 -24.77 6.93
CA ALA A 17 -18.61 -25.68 7.43
C ALA A 17 -18.70 -26.96 6.58
N ALA A 18 -18.57 -26.83 5.26
CA ALA A 18 -18.56 -27.96 4.33
C ALA A 18 -17.32 -28.86 4.56
N ALA A 19 -16.12 -28.27 4.59
CA ALA A 19 -14.86 -29.00 4.75
C ALA A 19 -14.65 -29.55 6.17
N GLY A 20 -15.03 -28.80 7.20
CA GLY A 20 -14.82 -29.16 8.60
C GLY A 20 -15.88 -30.08 9.18
N THR A 21 -17.11 -30.07 8.64
CA THR A 21 -18.23 -30.79 9.28
C THR A 21 -19.01 -31.68 8.32
N GLN A 22 -19.45 -31.17 7.17
CA GLN A 22 -20.38 -31.92 6.32
C GLN A 22 -19.72 -33.06 5.56
N VAL A 23 -18.58 -32.78 4.91
CA VAL A 23 -17.83 -33.80 4.14
C VAL A 23 -17.28 -34.91 5.05
N PRO A 24 -16.65 -34.61 6.21
CA PRO A 24 -16.22 -35.64 7.14
C PRO A 24 -17.36 -36.53 7.64
N ARG A 25 -18.54 -35.95 7.95
CA ARG A 25 -19.71 -36.74 8.37
C ARG A 25 -20.19 -37.70 7.28
N GLN A 26 -20.23 -37.26 6.03
CA GLN A 26 -20.62 -38.10 4.90
C GLN A 26 -19.59 -39.21 4.65
N SER A 27 -18.29 -38.90 4.76
CA SER A 27 -17.21 -39.88 4.68
C SER A 27 -17.30 -40.95 5.77
N SER A 28 -17.57 -40.56 7.03
CA SER A 28 -17.83 -41.48 8.13
C SER A 28 -19.05 -42.35 7.87
N ALA A 29 -20.17 -41.76 7.43
CA ALA A 29 -21.39 -42.51 7.14
C ALA A 29 -21.21 -43.55 6.03
N LEU A 30 -20.40 -43.25 5.00
CA LEU A 30 -20.04 -44.24 3.96
C LEU A 30 -19.16 -45.36 4.54
N GLY A 31 -18.24 -45.04 5.44
CA GLY A 31 -17.44 -46.03 6.17
C GLY A 31 -18.30 -46.97 7.01
N ASP A 32 -19.26 -46.42 7.75
CA ASP A 32 -20.21 -47.19 8.56
C ASP A 32 -21.10 -48.08 7.69
N THR A 33 -21.57 -47.53 6.56
CA THR A 33 -22.37 -48.28 5.58
C THR A 33 -21.57 -49.42 4.96
N ARG A 34 -20.28 -49.20 4.65
CA ARG A 34 -19.37 -50.24 4.16
C ARG A 34 -19.19 -51.33 5.21
N GLN A 35 -18.98 -50.97 6.47
CA GLN A 35 -18.82 -51.93 7.56
C GLN A 35 -20.09 -52.75 7.78
N ALA A 36 -21.26 -52.10 7.71
CA ALA A 36 -22.57 -52.76 7.79
C ALA A 36 -22.84 -53.68 6.59
N LEU A 37 -22.33 -53.36 5.40
CA LEU A 37 -22.42 -54.22 4.23
C LEU A 37 -21.53 -55.46 4.37
N LEU A 38 -20.28 -55.27 4.80
CA LEU A 38 -19.32 -56.37 5.02
C LEU A 38 -19.78 -57.33 6.12
N SER A 39 -20.44 -56.82 7.17
CA SER A 39 -20.98 -57.66 8.25
C SER A 39 -22.21 -58.48 7.84
N ARG A 40 -22.82 -58.18 6.70
CA ARG A 40 -23.94 -58.95 6.11
C ARG A 40 -23.49 -60.10 5.22
N THR A 41 -22.18 -60.36 5.16
CA THR A 41 -21.65 -61.55 4.48
C THR A 41 -22.17 -62.80 5.19
N VAL A 42 -22.90 -63.64 4.47
CA VAL A 42 -23.32 -64.96 4.98
C VAL A 42 -22.39 -66.04 4.43
N ASP A 43 -22.22 -67.11 5.21
CA ASP A 43 -21.43 -68.26 4.78
C ASP A 43 -22.03 -68.89 3.51
N PRO A 44 -21.23 -69.29 2.51
CA PRO A 44 -21.71 -69.95 1.31
C PRO A 44 -22.60 -71.18 1.58
N SER A 45 -22.39 -71.87 2.71
CA SER A 45 -23.23 -72.99 3.15
C SER A 45 -24.67 -72.60 3.48
N ALA A 46 -24.94 -71.32 3.78
CA ALA A 46 -26.29 -70.80 4.01
C ALA A 46 -27.17 -70.81 2.74
N PHE A 47 -26.57 -71.03 1.57
CA PHE A 47 -27.29 -71.19 0.29
C PHE A 47 -27.57 -72.66 -0.06
N GLY A 48 -27.23 -73.62 0.82
CA GLY A 48 -27.19 -75.06 0.52
C GLY A 48 -28.46 -75.70 -0.04
N ASP A 49 -29.64 -75.09 0.17
CA ASP A 49 -30.95 -75.66 -0.19
C ASP A 49 -31.57 -75.11 -1.49
N VAL A 50 -30.81 -74.35 -2.30
CA VAL A 50 -31.26 -73.85 -3.62
C VAL A 50 -30.44 -74.45 -4.76
N ASP A 51 -31.10 -74.73 -5.90
CA ASP A 51 -30.40 -75.05 -7.15
C ASP A 51 -29.36 -73.96 -7.47
N PHE A 52 -28.16 -74.35 -7.90
CA PHE A 52 -27.01 -73.45 -8.12
C PHE A 52 -26.47 -72.75 -6.86
N SER A 53 -26.67 -73.31 -5.66
CA SER A 53 -26.20 -72.80 -4.35
C SER A 53 -24.76 -72.29 -4.33
N ALA A 54 -23.81 -73.03 -4.91
CA ALA A 54 -22.41 -72.62 -5.00
C ALA A 54 -22.23 -71.31 -5.79
N GLN A 55 -22.97 -71.15 -6.89
CA GLN A 55 -22.96 -69.94 -7.72
C GLN A 55 -23.69 -68.79 -7.00
N ALA A 56 -24.74 -69.08 -6.24
CA ALA A 56 -25.45 -68.08 -5.42
C ALA A 56 -24.54 -67.51 -4.31
N GLY A 57 -23.81 -68.37 -3.57
CA GLY A 57 -22.85 -67.95 -2.56
C GLY A 57 -21.69 -67.13 -3.13
N GLN A 58 -21.14 -67.55 -4.27
CA GLN A 58 -20.10 -66.79 -4.97
C GLN A 58 -20.61 -65.43 -5.48
N ASN A 59 -21.82 -65.38 -6.04
CA ASN A 59 -22.44 -64.14 -6.50
C ASN A 59 -22.74 -63.18 -5.33
N HIS A 60 -23.18 -63.71 -4.19
CA HIS A 60 -23.38 -62.91 -2.97
C HIS A 60 -22.08 -62.27 -2.50
N GLN A 61 -21.01 -63.06 -2.33
CA GLN A 61 -19.69 -62.54 -1.94
C GLN A 61 -19.17 -61.50 -2.92
N ASN A 62 -19.29 -61.76 -4.23
CA ASN A 62 -18.88 -60.82 -5.27
C ASN A 62 -19.68 -59.51 -5.22
N ASN A 63 -20.98 -59.56 -4.94
CA ASN A 63 -21.83 -58.37 -4.85
C ASN A 63 -21.53 -57.55 -3.59
N ILE A 64 -21.31 -58.21 -2.44
CA ILE A 64 -20.89 -57.55 -1.20
C ILE A 64 -19.53 -56.86 -1.40
N GLN A 65 -18.56 -57.54 -1.99
CA GLN A 65 -17.24 -56.98 -2.23
C GLN A 65 -17.29 -55.79 -3.19
N ARG A 66 -17.98 -55.91 -4.33
CA ARG A 66 -18.16 -54.79 -5.28
C ARG A 66 -18.86 -53.60 -4.64
N GLY A 67 -19.87 -53.84 -3.80
CA GLY A 67 -20.54 -52.77 -3.06
C GLY A 67 -19.63 -52.09 -2.05
N ALA A 68 -18.83 -52.86 -1.31
CA ALA A 68 -17.87 -52.34 -0.35
C ALA A 68 -16.77 -51.51 -1.02
N ASP A 69 -16.25 -51.96 -2.17
CA ASP A 69 -15.26 -51.24 -2.95
C ASP A 69 -15.85 -49.95 -3.55
N GLY A 70 -17.10 -49.97 -4.00
CA GLY A 70 -17.81 -48.79 -4.48
C GLY A 70 -18.01 -47.72 -3.40
N LEU A 71 -18.33 -48.14 -2.17
CA LEU A 71 -18.45 -47.25 -1.01
C LEU A 71 -17.10 -46.66 -0.60
N GLU A 72 -16.04 -47.46 -0.62
CA GLU A 72 -14.67 -47.01 -0.34
C GLU A 72 -14.19 -45.98 -1.37
N ASN A 73 -14.40 -46.24 -2.66
CA ASN A 73 -14.07 -45.29 -3.73
C ASN A 73 -14.85 -43.97 -3.58
N SER A 74 -16.13 -44.04 -3.19
CA SER A 74 -16.95 -42.85 -2.96
C SER A 74 -16.47 -42.05 -1.76
N LYS A 75 -16.06 -42.74 -0.69
CA LYS A 75 -15.45 -42.13 0.50
C LYS A 75 -14.15 -41.40 0.15
N GLN A 76 -13.22 -42.06 -0.55
CA GLN A 76 -11.95 -41.47 -0.96
C GLN A 76 -12.15 -40.22 -1.85
N ARG A 77 -13.15 -40.25 -2.75
CA ARG A 77 -13.50 -39.07 -3.55
C ARG A 77 -14.03 -37.92 -2.70
N LEU A 78 -14.88 -38.19 -1.71
CA LEU A 78 -15.37 -37.17 -0.80
C LEU A 78 -14.26 -36.60 0.08
N ASP A 79 -13.37 -37.43 0.61
CA ASP A 79 -12.20 -36.98 1.37
C ASP A 79 -11.31 -36.06 0.53
N GLY A 80 -11.06 -36.42 -0.74
CA GLY A 80 -10.32 -35.57 -1.68
C GLY A 80 -11.02 -34.23 -1.99
N ILE A 81 -12.36 -34.23 -2.10
CA ILE A 81 -13.14 -32.99 -2.26
C ILE A 81 -13.01 -32.12 -1.00
N GLY A 82 -13.13 -32.70 0.20
CA GLY A 82 -12.97 -31.97 1.46
C GLY A 82 -11.60 -31.33 1.60
N GLN A 83 -10.54 -32.05 1.27
CA GLN A 83 -9.16 -31.53 1.28
C GLN A 83 -8.96 -30.39 0.28
N ASN A 84 -9.51 -30.52 -0.93
CA ASN A 84 -9.41 -29.47 -1.95
C ASN A 84 -10.16 -28.19 -1.52
N ILE A 85 -11.37 -28.32 -0.95
CA ILE A 85 -12.13 -27.18 -0.43
C ILE A 85 -11.35 -26.47 0.69
N ALA A 86 -10.80 -27.23 1.64
CA ALA A 86 -9.99 -26.67 2.73
C ALA A 86 -8.77 -25.91 2.20
N ARG A 87 -8.03 -26.49 1.25
CA ARG A 87 -6.86 -25.86 0.64
C ARG A 87 -7.23 -24.57 -0.10
N THR A 88 -8.24 -24.61 -0.98
CA THR A 88 -8.66 -23.43 -1.73
C THR A 88 -9.16 -22.32 -0.82
N THR A 89 -9.88 -22.65 0.25
CA THR A 89 -10.34 -21.66 1.24
C THR A 89 -9.15 -20.98 1.95
N GLN A 90 -8.13 -21.74 2.32
CA GLN A 90 -6.90 -21.20 2.92
C GLN A 90 -6.10 -20.33 1.95
N GLU A 91 -5.98 -20.76 0.69
CA GLU A 91 -5.32 -19.99 -0.37
C GLU A 91 -6.02 -18.65 -0.62
N THR A 92 -7.36 -18.64 -0.70
CA THR A 92 -8.14 -17.42 -0.85
C THR A 92 -8.00 -16.51 0.37
N ARG A 93 -8.05 -17.02 1.60
CA ARG A 93 -7.78 -16.21 2.81
C ARG A 93 -6.41 -15.54 2.76
N GLY A 94 -5.39 -16.27 2.32
CA GLY A 94 -4.04 -15.72 2.14
C GLY A 94 -3.97 -14.63 1.06
N LEU A 95 -4.83 -14.68 0.05
CA LEU A 95 -4.94 -13.61 -0.96
C LEU A 95 -5.70 -12.40 -0.41
N ASP A 96 -6.80 -12.62 0.32
CA ASP A 96 -7.60 -11.57 0.96
C ASP A 96 -6.75 -10.80 1.99
N ASP A 97 -5.96 -11.50 2.81
CA ASP A 97 -5.05 -10.90 3.79
C ASP A 97 -3.95 -10.07 3.12
N ARG A 98 -3.39 -10.56 2.01
CA ARG A 98 -2.41 -9.80 1.21
C ARG A 98 -3.03 -8.57 0.60
N GLN A 99 -4.21 -8.69 0.01
CA GLN A 99 -4.93 -7.56 -0.59
C GLN A 99 -5.32 -6.52 0.47
N ALA A 100 -5.76 -6.95 1.66
CA ALA A 100 -6.05 -6.06 2.77
C ALA A 100 -4.79 -5.36 3.30
N LYS A 101 -3.65 -6.05 3.33
CA LYS A 101 -2.35 -5.47 3.66
C LYS A 101 -1.92 -4.44 2.62
N ASP A 102 -1.99 -4.77 1.33
CA ASP A 102 -1.64 -3.88 0.23
C ASP A 102 -2.54 -2.64 0.22
N GLN A 103 -3.84 -2.78 0.48
CA GLN A 103 -4.77 -1.66 0.62
C GLN A 103 -4.47 -0.79 1.84
N ARG A 104 -4.06 -1.37 2.98
CA ARG A 104 -3.63 -0.61 4.16
C ARG A 104 -2.34 0.16 3.89
N GLU A 105 -1.37 -0.45 3.22
CA GLU A 105 -0.12 0.20 2.82
C GLU A 105 -0.37 1.33 1.82
N GLN A 106 -1.23 1.11 0.82
CA GLN A 106 -1.66 2.16 -0.11
C GLN A 106 -2.41 3.29 0.59
N THR A 107 -3.32 2.97 1.52
CA THR A 107 -4.07 3.99 2.29
C THR A 107 -3.15 4.77 3.22
N ALA A 108 -2.15 4.12 3.84
CA ALA A 108 -1.13 4.77 4.65
C ALA A 108 -0.25 5.70 3.80
N GLN A 109 0.18 5.25 2.61
CA GLN A 109 0.91 6.09 1.67
C GLN A 109 0.06 7.26 1.16
N ILE A 110 -1.23 7.07 0.89
CA ILE A 110 -2.16 8.14 0.48
C ILE A 110 -2.37 9.14 1.63
N THR A 111 -2.46 8.67 2.87
CA THR A 111 -2.60 9.54 4.07
C THR A 111 -1.31 10.32 4.34
N GLU A 112 -0.15 9.67 4.23
CA GLU A 112 1.17 10.33 4.33
C GLU A 112 1.37 11.36 3.20
N VAL A 113 0.90 11.06 1.99
CA VAL A 113 0.91 12.00 0.86
C VAL A 113 -0.10 13.15 1.07
N ALA A 114 -1.25 12.92 1.68
CA ALA A 114 -2.24 13.96 1.99
C ALA A 114 -1.72 14.93 3.07
N ASP A 115 -1.06 14.44 4.12
CA ASP A 115 -0.40 15.28 5.13
C ASP A 115 0.78 16.08 4.53
N LYS A 116 1.54 15.47 3.62
CA LYS A 116 2.67 16.14 2.92
C LYS A 116 2.24 17.12 1.83
N GLN A 117 1.08 16.92 1.20
CA GLN A 117 0.45 17.89 0.30
C GLN A 117 0.10 19.18 1.05
N GLY A 118 -0.29 19.09 2.33
CA GLY A 118 -0.47 20.25 3.21
C GLY A 118 0.84 20.98 3.55
N GLN A 119 1.99 20.30 3.61
CA GLN A 119 3.27 20.91 3.99
C GLN A 119 3.83 21.87 2.94
N ARG A 120 3.63 21.56 1.66
CA ARG A 120 4.05 22.46 0.58
C ARG A 120 3.13 23.69 0.48
N ASP A 121 1.82 23.49 0.57
CA ASP A 121 0.86 24.60 0.59
C ASP A 121 1.08 25.49 1.82
N LYS A 122 1.40 24.86 2.96
CA LYS A 122 1.84 25.56 4.17
C LYS A 122 3.12 26.36 3.95
N ALA A 123 4.15 25.78 3.32
CA ALA A 123 5.38 26.50 2.99
C ALA A 123 5.11 27.73 2.12
N MET A 124 4.30 27.59 1.07
CA MET A 124 3.89 28.70 0.21
C MET A 124 3.11 29.77 1.00
N SER A 125 2.17 29.36 1.86
CA SER A 125 1.41 30.26 2.72
C SER A 125 2.29 31.03 3.72
N VAL A 126 3.28 30.36 4.31
CA VAL A 126 4.26 31.00 5.22
C VAL A 126 5.08 32.03 4.45
N LEU A 127 5.61 31.66 3.29
CA LEU A 127 6.37 32.57 2.43
C LEU A 127 5.53 33.77 2.01
N ASP A 128 4.28 33.58 1.59
CA ASP A 128 3.36 34.65 1.23
C ASP A 128 3.07 35.59 2.42
N GLY A 129 2.88 35.02 3.61
CA GLY A 129 2.72 35.77 4.85
C GLY A 129 3.93 36.63 5.19
N ILE A 130 5.15 36.11 4.98
CA ILE A 130 6.40 36.84 5.21
C ILE A 130 6.60 37.92 4.15
N ILE A 131 6.38 37.61 2.86
CA ILE A 131 6.52 38.57 1.74
C ILE A 131 5.57 39.75 1.91
N LYS A 132 4.34 39.51 2.36
CA LYS A 132 3.36 40.58 2.61
C LYS A 132 3.85 41.59 3.66
N LYS A 133 4.63 41.13 4.65
CA LYS A 133 5.22 41.98 5.69
C LYS A 133 6.58 42.56 5.28
N ASN A 134 7.38 41.78 4.57
CA ASN A 134 8.75 42.08 4.16
C ASN A 134 8.91 41.81 2.65
N PRO A 135 8.56 42.75 1.77
CA PRO A 135 8.56 42.52 0.31
C PRO A 135 9.95 42.36 -0.29
N VAL A 136 10.99 42.87 0.39
CA VAL A 136 12.41 42.66 0.06
C VAL A 136 12.97 41.70 1.11
N SER A 137 12.82 40.40 0.86
CA SER A 137 13.19 39.36 1.82
C SER A 137 13.69 38.08 1.15
N VAL A 138 14.37 37.24 1.92
CA VAL A 138 14.76 35.88 1.51
C VAL A 138 13.53 35.08 1.08
N ALA A 139 12.38 35.26 1.73
CA ALA A 139 11.12 34.61 1.34
C ALA A 139 10.68 34.93 -0.09
N ALA A 140 10.87 36.19 -0.54
CA ALA A 140 10.53 36.60 -1.91
C ALA A 140 11.36 35.86 -2.98
N VAL A 141 12.59 35.47 -2.61
CA VAL A 141 13.49 34.67 -3.45
C VAL A 141 13.15 33.18 -3.36
N ALA A 142 12.98 32.65 -2.14
CA ALA A 142 12.71 31.24 -1.90
C ALA A 142 11.38 30.77 -2.53
N ARG A 143 10.32 31.60 -2.48
CA ARG A 143 9.02 31.30 -3.11
C ARG A 143 9.15 30.99 -4.59
N ARG A 144 9.96 31.77 -5.31
CA ARG A 144 10.16 31.62 -6.75
C ARG A 144 10.91 30.34 -7.10
N GLN A 145 11.89 29.98 -6.29
CA GLN A 145 12.59 28.70 -6.44
C GLN A 145 11.66 27.52 -6.18
N LEU A 146 10.84 27.61 -5.12
CA LEU A 146 9.84 26.59 -4.80
C LEU A 146 8.81 26.44 -5.92
N GLN A 147 8.35 27.54 -6.53
CA GLN A 147 7.45 27.52 -7.69
C GLN A 147 8.10 26.97 -8.97
N ARG A 148 9.40 27.24 -9.20
CA ARG A 148 10.10 26.72 -10.39
C ARG A 148 10.29 25.21 -10.34
N TRP A 149 10.52 24.68 -9.15
CA TRP A 149 10.59 23.23 -8.93
C TRP A 149 9.28 22.53 -9.32
N THR A 150 8.18 23.26 -9.30
CA THR A 150 6.84 22.72 -9.44
C THR A 150 6.32 22.82 -10.86
N ASP A 151 6.75 23.84 -11.59
CA ASP A 151 6.24 24.09 -12.93
C ASP A 151 7.05 23.37 -14.02
N ASN A 152 8.29 22.94 -13.74
CA ASN A 152 9.27 22.64 -14.81
C ASN A 152 9.97 21.26 -14.76
N THR A 153 9.41 20.28 -14.05
CA THR A 153 10.07 18.97 -13.88
C THR A 153 9.48 17.82 -14.69
N GLY A 154 8.23 17.88 -15.16
CA GLY A 154 7.58 16.75 -15.85
C GLY A 154 7.25 15.56 -14.93
N TRP A 155 7.31 15.76 -13.61
CA TRP A 155 7.04 14.75 -12.60
C TRP A 155 5.58 14.83 -12.14
N SER A 156 4.96 13.70 -11.80
CA SER A 156 3.59 13.66 -11.29
C SER A 156 3.47 14.35 -9.92
N ASP A 157 2.30 14.89 -9.60
CA ASP A 157 2.05 15.64 -8.35
C ASP A 157 2.36 14.83 -7.09
N TRP A 158 2.23 13.49 -7.15
CA TRP A 158 2.66 12.57 -6.11
C TRP A 158 4.17 12.61 -5.84
N ALA A 159 5.01 12.62 -6.88
CA ALA A 159 6.46 12.64 -6.72
C ALA A 159 6.97 14.01 -6.24
N ARG A 160 6.23 15.08 -6.56
CA ARG A 160 6.47 16.45 -6.07
C ARG A 160 6.18 16.59 -4.57
N ASN A 161 5.17 15.88 -4.04
CA ASN A 161 4.77 15.94 -2.63
C ASN A 161 5.50 14.92 -1.74
N PHE A 162 5.92 13.78 -2.28
CA PHE A 162 6.82 12.87 -1.56
C PHE A 162 8.16 13.55 -1.22
N GLN A 163 8.60 14.49 -2.06
CA GLN A 163 9.84 15.24 -1.88
C GLN A 163 9.74 16.41 -0.88
N SER A 164 8.55 16.86 -0.49
CA SER A 164 8.40 18.08 0.33
C SER A 164 8.68 17.90 1.82
N GLY A 165 8.74 16.66 2.35
CA GLY A 165 8.93 16.42 3.79
C GLY A 165 7.99 17.28 4.65
N ASN A 166 8.48 17.78 5.78
CA ASN A 166 7.81 18.79 6.62
C ASN A 166 8.28 20.23 6.34
N ILE A 167 8.56 20.59 5.08
CA ILE A 167 9.16 21.90 4.73
C ILE A 167 8.30 23.10 5.17
N GLY A 168 6.97 22.94 5.24
CA GLY A 168 6.07 23.98 5.73
C GLY A 168 6.27 24.29 7.21
N ASP A 169 6.43 23.25 8.04
CA ASP A 169 6.80 23.40 9.44
C ASP A 169 8.19 24.01 9.61
N HIS A 170 9.17 23.58 8.80
CA HIS A 170 10.51 24.15 8.83
C HIS A 170 10.51 25.65 8.54
N TYR A 171 9.78 26.10 7.52
CA TYR A 171 9.65 27.51 7.18
C TYR A 171 8.89 28.32 8.25
N GLU A 172 7.91 27.72 8.91
CA GLU A 172 7.14 28.39 9.97
C GLU A 172 7.95 28.53 11.27
N LYS A 173 8.69 27.50 11.67
CA LYS A 173 9.29 27.40 13.01
C LYS A 173 10.77 27.74 13.03
N ASP A 174 11.52 27.20 12.09
CA ASP A 174 12.98 27.22 12.15
C ASP A 174 13.59 28.32 11.26
N ALA A 175 13.00 28.52 10.08
CA ALA A 175 13.54 29.47 9.09
C ALA A 175 12.78 30.80 9.04
N ALA A 176 11.68 30.98 9.78
CA ALA A 176 10.82 32.16 9.67
C ALA A 176 11.55 33.49 9.87
N GLU A 177 12.44 33.57 10.87
CA GLU A 177 13.24 34.77 11.14
C GLU A 177 14.20 35.06 9.98
N LEU A 178 14.83 34.02 9.44
CA LEU A 178 15.78 34.14 8.33
C LEU A 178 15.09 34.50 7.02
N LEU A 179 13.93 33.92 6.77
CA LEU A 179 13.07 34.20 5.62
C LEU A 179 12.59 35.65 5.58
N ALA A 180 12.45 36.30 6.74
CA ALA A 180 12.07 37.71 6.85
C ALA A 180 13.22 38.70 6.58
N LYS A 181 14.48 38.24 6.63
CA LYS A 181 15.66 39.11 6.43
C LYS A 181 15.85 39.49 4.96
N PRO A 182 16.57 40.59 4.65
CA PRO A 182 16.90 40.95 3.26
C PRO A 182 17.70 39.84 2.55
N PRO A 183 17.50 39.61 1.25
CA PRO A 183 18.15 38.51 0.51
C PRO A 183 19.61 38.84 0.13
N THR A 184 20.44 39.13 1.14
CA THR A 184 21.90 39.26 0.98
C THR A 184 22.57 37.89 0.83
N ASP A 185 23.79 37.85 0.32
CA ASP A 185 24.56 36.60 0.15
C ASP A 185 24.67 35.82 1.46
N ALA A 186 24.96 36.50 2.57
CA ALA A 186 25.06 35.89 3.89
C ALA A 186 23.73 35.26 4.36
N ASN A 187 22.60 35.92 4.11
CA ASN A 187 21.28 35.42 4.53
C ASN A 187 20.81 34.27 3.63
N LEU A 188 21.07 34.34 2.33
CA LEU A 188 20.79 33.23 1.40
C LEU A 188 21.65 32.01 1.70
N ARG A 189 22.93 32.21 2.06
CA ARG A 189 23.83 31.13 2.47
C ARG A 189 23.33 30.47 3.76
N SER A 190 22.96 31.29 4.74
CA SER A 190 22.39 30.80 6.00
C SER A 190 21.11 29.99 5.76
N LEU A 191 20.29 30.36 4.77
CA LEU A 191 19.08 29.61 4.44
C LEU A 191 19.44 28.28 3.80
N ALA A 192 20.37 28.27 2.85
CA ALA A 192 20.85 27.05 2.21
C ALA A 192 21.43 26.05 3.23
N ASP A 193 22.19 26.53 4.22
CA ASP A 193 22.72 25.70 5.30
C ASP A 193 21.61 25.15 6.20
N SER A 194 20.62 25.98 6.57
CA SER A 194 19.45 25.57 7.35
C SER A 194 18.63 24.50 6.63
N GLU A 195 18.29 24.74 5.36
CA GLU A 195 17.54 23.78 4.55
C GLU A 195 18.31 22.48 4.39
N THR A 196 19.63 22.53 4.19
CA THR A 196 20.45 21.32 4.09
C THR A 196 20.37 20.47 5.35
N LYS A 197 20.44 21.08 6.54
CA LYS A 197 20.26 20.37 7.81
C LYS A 197 18.86 19.78 7.93
N PHE A 198 17.82 20.52 7.55
CA PHE A 198 16.44 20.02 7.53
C PHE A 198 16.29 18.81 6.60
N TRP A 199 16.77 18.89 5.37
CA TRP A 199 16.63 17.81 4.39
C TRP A 199 17.45 16.55 4.73
N GLN A 200 18.53 16.70 5.50
CA GLN A 200 19.32 15.59 6.04
C GLN A 200 18.76 15.05 7.37
N SER A 201 17.74 15.69 7.94
CA SER A 201 17.10 15.26 9.17
C SER A 201 16.01 14.20 8.92
N PRO A 202 15.51 13.53 9.98
CA PRO A 202 14.37 12.63 9.89
C PRO A 202 13.07 13.30 9.38
N GLU A 203 12.97 14.62 9.48
CA GLU A 203 11.80 15.41 9.03
C GLU A 203 11.91 15.85 7.56
N GLY A 204 13.09 15.65 6.96
CA GLY A 204 13.37 15.89 5.55
C GLY A 204 12.87 14.78 4.63
N SER A 205 13.37 14.77 3.40
CA SER A 205 13.08 13.74 2.40
C SER A 205 14.38 13.17 1.87
N THR A 206 14.40 11.87 1.54
CA THR A 206 15.60 11.17 1.07
C THR A 206 16.24 11.83 -0.14
N LEU A 207 15.43 12.36 -1.06
CA LEU A 207 15.91 13.07 -2.25
C LEU A 207 16.39 14.49 -1.93
N GLY A 208 15.76 15.17 -0.98
CA GLY A 208 16.26 16.44 -0.46
C GLY A 208 17.65 16.28 0.16
N GLY A 209 17.91 15.19 0.89
CA GLY A 209 19.20 14.94 1.56
C GLY A 209 20.41 14.86 0.62
N TRP A 210 20.20 14.68 -0.70
CA TRP A 210 21.28 14.54 -1.69
C TRP A 210 21.82 15.88 -2.22
N ALA A 211 21.05 16.97 -2.06
CA ALA A 211 21.53 18.30 -2.43
C ALA A 211 22.48 18.86 -1.37
N SER A 212 23.57 19.49 -1.80
CA SER A 212 24.50 20.21 -0.91
C SER A 212 23.99 21.63 -0.61
N ALA A 213 24.55 22.24 0.45
CA ALA A 213 24.29 23.64 0.75
C ALA A 213 24.76 24.57 -0.36
N ASP A 214 25.89 24.27 -1.01
CA ASP A 214 26.39 25.05 -2.15
C ASP A 214 25.40 25.02 -3.32
N TRP A 215 24.88 23.82 -3.67
CA TRP A 215 23.89 23.70 -4.74
C TRP A 215 22.61 24.48 -4.44
N ARG A 216 22.12 24.45 -3.18
CA ARG A 216 20.94 25.23 -2.75
C ARG A 216 21.22 26.72 -2.79
N TYR A 217 22.41 27.13 -2.35
CA TYR A 217 22.84 28.53 -2.38
C TYR A 217 22.86 29.07 -3.81
N ASP A 218 23.46 28.36 -4.75
CA ASP A 218 23.50 28.75 -6.17
C ASP A 218 22.07 28.93 -6.74
N ARG A 219 21.15 28.03 -6.39
CA ARG A 219 19.74 28.16 -6.77
C ARG A 219 19.08 29.40 -6.16
N LEU A 220 19.37 29.71 -4.90
CA LEU A 220 18.87 30.94 -4.28
C LEU A 220 19.44 32.20 -4.94
N ILE A 221 20.71 32.18 -5.37
CA ILE A 221 21.34 33.28 -6.12
C ILE A 221 20.68 33.46 -7.49
N ASP A 222 20.44 32.37 -8.23
CA ASP A 222 19.66 32.40 -9.48
C ASP A 222 18.26 32.97 -9.23
N GLY A 223 17.63 32.55 -8.13
CA GLY A 223 16.29 33.01 -7.74
C GLY A 223 16.25 34.51 -7.46
N ARG A 224 17.26 35.04 -6.77
CA ARG A 224 17.39 36.47 -6.49
C ARG A 224 17.63 37.27 -7.78
N THR A 225 18.48 36.75 -8.66
CA THR A 225 18.77 37.38 -9.95
C THR A 225 17.49 37.50 -10.78
N TRP A 226 16.71 36.43 -10.85
CA TRP A 226 15.44 36.43 -11.56
C TRP A 226 14.41 37.37 -10.91
N TRP A 227 14.25 37.31 -9.59
CA TRP A 227 13.38 38.21 -8.83
C TRP A 227 13.67 39.69 -9.10
N LEU A 228 14.95 40.07 -9.17
CA LEU A 228 15.36 41.43 -9.50
C LEU A 228 15.05 41.81 -10.95
N ASN A 229 15.13 40.86 -11.88
CA ASN A 229 14.85 41.09 -13.31
C ASN A 229 13.36 41.21 -13.63
N GLU A 230 12.48 40.71 -12.75
CA GLU A 230 11.03 40.91 -12.88
C GLU A 230 10.56 42.29 -12.43
N MET A 231 11.42 43.05 -11.76
CA MET A 231 11.08 44.39 -11.29
C MET A 231 11.37 45.47 -12.34
N PRO A 232 10.69 46.63 -12.24
CA PRO A 232 11.14 47.85 -12.92
C PRO A 232 12.61 48.14 -12.65
N ALA A 233 13.35 48.57 -13.67
CA ALA A 233 14.82 48.67 -13.63
C ALA A 233 15.33 49.64 -12.55
N ASP A 234 14.62 50.74 -12.34
CA ASP A 234 14.85 51.72 -11.26
C ASP A 234 14.75 51.04 -9.89
N ARG A 235 13.65 50.33 -9.63
CA ARG A 235 13.42 49.61 -8.37
C ARG A 235 14.45 48.49 -8.17
N ALA A 236 14.80 47.77 -9.23
CA ALA A 236 15.77 46.69 -9.17
C ALA A 236 17.17 47.22 -8.80
N ASN A 237 17.58 48.37 -9.33
CA ASN A 237 18.87 48.98 -9.04
C ASN A 237 18.96 49.52 -7.60
N ASP A 238 17.89 50.13 -7.10
CA ASP A 238 17.82 50.57 -5.70
C ASP A 238 17.98 49.38 -4.75
N ILE A 239 17.28 48.28 -5.03
CA ILE A 239 17.37 47.06 -4.22
C ILE A 239 18.75 46.41 -4.34
N ARG A 240 19.36 46.35 -5.53
CA ARG A 240 20.73 45.85 -5.71
C ARG A 240 21.72 46.62 -4.82
N THR A 241 21.59 47.93 -4.77
CA THR A 241 22.44 48.81 -3.95
C THR A 241 22.21 48.55 -2.46
N GLN A 242 20.94 48.44 -2.02
CA GLN A 242 20.60 48.10 -0.63
C GLN A 242 21.13 46.74 -0.18
N LEU A 243 21.24 45.79 -1.11
CA LEU A 243 21.75 44.44 -0.85
C LEU A 243 23.27 44.31 -1.01
N GLY A 244 23.97 45.37 -1.42
CA GLY A 244 25.42 45.34 -1.68
C GLY A 244 25.81 44.53 -2.92
N LEU A 245 24.92 44.45 -3.92
CA LEU A 245 25.13 43.75 -5.17
C LEU A 245 25.65 44.73 -6.22
N HIS A 246 26.77 44.38 -6.86
CA HIS A 246 27.42 45.17 -7.92
C HIS A 246 27.16 44.58 -9.29
#